data_AF-A0A1F5A8C9-F1
#
_entry.id   AF-A0A1F5A8C9-F1
#
_cell.length_a   1.000
_cell.length_b   1.000
_cell.length_c   1.000
_cell.angle_alpha   90.00
_cell.angle_beta   90.00
_cell.angle_gamma   90.00
#
_symmetry.space_group_name_H-M   'P 1'
#
loop_
_entity.id
_entity.type
_entity.pdbx_description
1 polymer ?
#
loop_
_entity_poly.entity_id
_entity_poly.type
_entity_poly.pdbx_seq_one_letter_code
_entity_poly.pdbx_strand_id
1 'polypeptide(L)' 'MLILQGGRDYQVTTEDLENWKAALGGRKDVEFHLYPKLNHLFFEGQGLITPLEYVQKHGSVAGYVVEDIANWIEKR' A
#
# COMPACT_ATOMS: atom_id res chain seq x y z
N MET A 1 10.05 -10.93 2.36
CA MET A 1 9.79 -9.82 1.44
C MET A 1 8.44 -9.24 1.80
N LEU A 2 8.26 -7.92 1.69
CA LEU A 2 7.00 -7.26 2.01
C LEU A 2 6.52 -6.49 0.78
N ILE A 3 5.26 -6.67 0.40
CA ILE A 3 4.61 -5.96 -0.70
C ILE A 3 3.40 -5.20 -0.13
N LEU A 4 3.39 -3.89 -0.33
CA LEU A 4 2.40 -2.97 0.22
C LEU A 4 1.69 -2.25 -0.92
N GLN A 5 0.36 -2.14 -0.85
CA GLN A 5 -0.45 -1.47 -1.88
C GLN A 5 -1.47 -0.53 -1.27
N GLY A 6 -1.57 0.69 -1.81
CA GLY A 6 -2.69 1.59 -1.55
C GLY A 6 -3.91 1.19 -2.39
N GLY A 7 -5.07 0.99 -1.76
CA GLY A 7 -6.31 0.60 -2.46
C GLY A 7 -6.98 1.72 -3.26
N ARG A 8 -6.55 2.97 -3.06
CA ARG A 8 -6.98 4.14 -3.84
C ARG A 8 -5.92 4.61 -4.82
N ASP A 9 -4.90 3.80 -5.05
CA ASP A 9 -3.90 4.11 -6.06
C ASP A 9 -4.50 3.91 -7.46
N TYR A 10 -4.57 5.02 -8.21
CA TYR A 10 -5.08 5.02 -9.58
C TYR A 10 -3.97 4.87 -10.62
N GLN A 11 -2.70 4.95 -10.22
CA GLN A 11 -1.55 4.75 -11.10
C GLN A 11 -1.15 3.27 -11.17
N VAL A 12 -1.19 2.61 -10.02
CA VAL A 12 -0.92 1.18 -9.86
C VAL A 12 -2.11 0.59 -9.12
N THR A 13 -2.90 -0.23 -9.81
CA THR A 13 -4.20 -0.66 -9.29
C THR A 13 -4.07 -1.91 -8.44
N THR A 14 -5.15 -2.33 -7.78
CA THR A 14 -5.16 -3.58 -7.01
C THR A 14 -4.94 -4.82 -7.89
N GLU A 15 -5.17 -4.74 -9.21
CA GLU A 15 -4.86 -5.83 -10.14
C GLU A 15 -3.36 -6.17 -10.12
N ASP A 16 -2.49 -5.18 -9.95
CA ASP A 16 -1.05 -5.38 -9.87
C ASP A 16 -0.64 -6.13 -8.61
N LEU A 17 -1.30 -5.86 -7.47
CA LEU A 17 -1.10 -6.63 -6.24
C LEU A 17 -1.56 -8.09 -6.42
N GLU A 18 -2.69 -8.32 -7.09
CA GLU A 18 -3.15 -9.68 -7.37
C GLU A 18 -2.19 -10.44 -8.30
N ASN A 19 -1.58 -9.75 -9.28
CA ASN A 19 -0.51 -10.32 -10.11
C ASN A 19 0.70 -10.76 -9.25
N TRP A 20 1.11 -9.94 -8.28
CA TRP A 20 2.17 -10.31 -7.35
C TRP A 20 1.80 -11.50 -6.46
N LYS A 21 0.57 -11.55 -5.95
CA LYS A 21 0.08 -12.71 -5.18
C LYS A 21 0.05 -13.97 -6.02
N ALA A 22 -0.37 -13.89 -7.28
CA ALA A 22 -0.36 -15.05 -8.19
C ALA A 22 1.08 -15.54 -8.45
N ALA A 23 2.02 -14.62 -8.69
CA ALA A 23 3.41 -14.97 -8.98
C ALA A 23 4.18 -15.49 -7.76
N LEU A 24 3.88 -14.98 -6.55
CA LEU A 24 4.70 -15.20 -5.36
C LEU A 24 3.97 -15.94 -4.23
N GLY A 25 2.67 -16.25 -4.36
CA GLY A 25 1.84 -16.84 -3.30
C GLY A 25 2.28 -18.22 -2.82
N GLY A 26 3.11 -18.94 -3.59
CA GLY A 26 3.74 -20.19 -3.16
C GLY A 26 4.91 -20.00 -2.18
N ARG A 27 5.42 -18.78 -2.02
CA ARG A 27 6.52 -18.47 -1.12
C ARG A 27 6.00 -18.15 0.28
N LYS A 28 6.57 -18.82 1.28
CA LYS A 28 6.23 -18.60 2.70
C LYS A 28 6.90 -17.37 3.32
N ASP A 29 7.88 -16.78 2.63
CA ASP A 29 8.67 -15.64 3.10
C ASP A 29 8.21 -14.31 2.49
N VAL A 30 6.97 -14.23 1.98
CA VAL A 30 6.40 -13.03 1.37
C VAL A 30 5.10 -12.65 2.07
N GLU A 31 5.01 -11.39 2.52
CA GLU A 31 3.81 -10.80 3.12
C GLU A 31 3.21 -9.75 2.18
N PHE A 32 1.89 -9.70 2.07
CA PHE A 32 1.15 -8.79 1.18
C PHE A 32 0.12 -8.00 1.97
N HIS A 33 0.19 -6.68 1.96
CA HIS A 33 -0.76 -5.81 2.66
C HIS A 33 -1.45 -4.88 1.66
N LEU A 34 -2.78 -4.80 1.76
CA LEU A 34 -3.60 -3.83 1.03
C LEU A 34 -4.19 -2.84 2.03
N TYR A 35 -4.02 -1.54 1.77
CA TYR A 35 -4.55 -0.47 2.60
C TYR A 35 -5.68 0.26 1.86
N PRO A 36 -6.96 -0.06 2.11
CA PRO A 36 -8.08 0.38 1.25
C PRO A 36 -8.28 1.89 1.15
N LYS A 37 -7.80 2.65 2.14
CA LYS A 37 -7.96 4.12 2.22
C LYS A 37 -6.76 4.89 1.68
N LEU A 38 -5.71 4.19 1.24
CA LEU A 38 -4.45 4.82 0.89
C LEU A 38 -4.27 4.95 -0.62
N ASN A 39 -3.79 6.12 -1.04
CA ASN A 39 -3.43 6.38 -2.43
C ASN A 39 -1.99 5.92 -2.73
N HIS A 40 -1.49 6.27 -3.92
CA HIS A 40 -0.13 5.95 -4.37
C HIS A 40 0.99 6.36 -3.40
N LEU A 41 0.80 7.45 -2.66
CA LEU A 41 1.78 7.99 -1.71
C LEU A 41 1.60 7.45 -0.29
N PHE A 42 0.71 6.47 -0.10
CA PHE A 42 0.26 5.98 1.20
C PHE A 42 -0.38 7.07 2.08
N PHE A 43 -1.05 8.06 1.47
CA PHE A 43 -1.84 9.06 2.18
C PHE A 43 -3.32 8.68 2.24
N GLU A 44 -3.99 9.02 3.34
CA GLU A 44 -5.43 8.78 3.49
C GLU A 44 -6.27 9.71 2.59
N GLY A 45 -7.02 9.09 1.69
CA GLY A 45 -7.98 9.73 0.80
C GLY A 45 -9.43 9.36 1.14
N GLN A 46 -10.36 10.21 0.73
CA GLN A 46 -11.81 9.99 0.84
C GLN A 46 -12.50 10.55 -0.40
N GLY A 47 -13.68 10.02 -0.73
CA GLY A 47 -14.43 10.47 -1.90
C GLY A 47 -13.72 10.13 -3.22
N LEU A 48 -13.91 10.99 -4.23
CA LEU A 48 -13.39 10.77 -5.58
C LEU A 48 -11.86 10.72 -5.57
N ILE A 49 -11.29 9.68 -6.19
CA ILE A 49 -9.85 9.54 -6.35
C ILE A 49 -9.41 10.52 -7.45
N THR A 50 -8.55 11.47 -7.12
CA THR A 50 -8.08 12.48 -8.08
C THR A 50 -6.59 12.78 -7.88
N PRO A 51 -5.87 13.20 -8.93
CA PRO A 51 -4.48 13.63 -8.81
C PRO A 51 -4.27 14.79 -7.82
N LEU A 52 -5.32 15.58 -7.55
CA LEU A 52 -5.27 16.68 -6.60
C LEU A 52 -4.99 16.20 -5.16
N GLU A 53 -5.33 14.96 -4.81
CA GLU A 53 -5.07 14.38 -3.48
C GLU A 53 -3.57 14.37 -3.13
N TYR A 54 -2.67 14.42 -4.11
CA TYR A 54 -1.22 14.43 -3.89
C TYR A 54 -0.65 15.80 -3.52
N VAL A 55 -1.30 16.86 -4.00
CA VAL A 55 -0.81 18.23 -3.89
C VAL A 55 -1.60 19.06 -2.88
N GLN A 56 -2.88 18.75 -2.67
CA GLN A 56 -3.75 19.51 -1.76
C GLN A 56 -3.62 19.05 -0.30
N LYS A 57 -3.23 17.80 -0.07
CA LYS A 57 -2.96 17.27 1.27
C LYS A 57 -1.46 17.07 1.45
N HIS A 58 -0.83 17.94 2.22
CA HIS A 58 0.46 17.64 2.82
C HIS A 58 0.23 16.61 3.94
N GLY A 59 0.82 15.43 3.78
CA GLY A 59 0.74 14.35 4.75
C GLY A 59 2.06 13.61 4.82
N SER A 60 2.24 12.86 5.90
CA SER A 60 3.24 11.78 5.93
C SER A 60 2.56 10.49 5.48
N VAL A 61 3.37 9.50 5.12
CA VAL A 61 2.90 8.11 5.00
C VAL A 61 2.09 7.76 6.24
N ALA A 62 0.95 7.10 6.07
CA ALA A 62 0.09 6.75 7.21
C ALA A 62 0.86 5.92 8.25
N GLY A 63 0.72 6.28 9.53
CA GLY A 63 1.53 5.70 10.62
C GLY A 63 1.49 4.18 10.67
N TYR A 64 0.32 3.58 10.43
CA TYR A 64 0.16 2.11 10.42
C TYR A 64 0.97 1.42 9.30
N VAL A 65 1.26 2.10 8.19
CA VAL A 65 2.15 1.56 7.16
C VAL A 65 3.59 1.51 7.66
N VAL A 66 4.04 2.57 8.36
CA VAL A 66 5.37 2.62 8.97
C VAL A 66 5.50 1.56 10.06
N GLU A 67 4.48 1.40 10.90
CA GLU A 67 4.42 0.38 11.94
C GLU A 67 4.46 -1.03 11.34
N ASP A 68 3.70 -1.31 10.29
CA ASP A 68 3.74 -2.61 9.60
C ASP A 68 5.13 -2.92 9.02
N ILE A 69 5.80 -1.92 8.43
CA ILE A 69 7.17 -2.07 7.93
C ILE A 69 8.13 -2.36 9.08
N ALA A 70 8.06 -1.60 10.17
CA ALA A 70 8.93 -1.79 11.33
C ALA A 70 8.72 -3.20 11.94
N ASN A 71 7.47 -3.59 12.17
CA ASN A 71 7.12 -4.91 12.68
C ASN A 71 7.61 -6.03 11.74
N TRP A 72 7.52 -5.85 10.42
CA TRP A 72 8.03 -6.82 9.46
C TRP A 72 9.57 -6.95 9.51
N ILE A 73 10.29 -5.85 9.72
CA ILE A 73 11.75 -5.86 9.90
C ILE A 73 12.13 -6.59 11.19
N GLU A 74 11.42 -6.33 12.29
CA GLU A 74 11.71 -6.93 13.60
C GLU A 74 11.40 -8.42 13.70
N LYS A 75 10.47 -8.95 12.90
CA LYS A 75 10.16 -10.39 12.83
C LYS A 75 11.26 -11.24 12.17
N ARG A 76 12.26 -10.60 11.54
CA ARG A 76 13.34 -11.29 10.82
C ARG A 76 14.49 -11.67 11.73
#